data_AF-A0A958MUG2-F1
#
_entry.id   AF-A0A958MUG2-F1
#
_cell.length_a   1.000
_cell.length_b   1.000
_cell.length_c   1.000
_cell.angle_alpha   90.00
_cell.angle_beta   90.00
_cell.angle_gamma   90.00
#
_symmetry.space_group_name_H-M   'P 1'
#
loop_
_entity.id
_entity.type
_entity.pdbx_description
1 polymer ?
#
loop_
_entity_poly.entity_id
_entity_poly.type
_entity_poly.pdbx_seq_one_letter_code
_entity_poly.pdbx_strand_id
1 'polypeptide(L)' 'YKIGFSRSPEVRLQSLQTACPDRLQIITKFPGTKDTEKILHAFFEGQRVQNEWFVLSEDNVASICSPVWRRSIGIL' A
#
# COMPACT_ATOMS: atom_id res chain seq x y z
N TYR A 1 1.57 7.19 -4.41
CA TYR A 1 1.05 6.35 -3.30
C TYR A 1 2.14 5.43 -2.77
N LYS A 2 2.04 4.97 -1.52
CA LYS A 2 2.97 4.02 -0.90
C LYS A 2 2.23 2.74 -0.50
N ILE A 3 2.81 1.58 -0.76
CA ILE A 3 2.28 0.27 -0.33
C ILE A 3 3.28 -0.34 0.66
N GLY A 4 2.83 -0.70 1.86
CA GLY A 4 3.70 -1.21 2.92
C GLY A 4 3.03 -2.21 3.86
N PHE A 5 3.83 -3.09 4.47
CA PHE A 5 3.41 -3.94 5.60
C PHE A 5 3.93 -3.39 6.94
N SER A 6 3.06 -3.34 7.96
CA SER A 6 3.46 -2.97 9.32
C SER A 6 2.53 -3.61 10.35
N ARG A 7 3.08 -3.95 11.52
CA ARG A 7 2.31 -4.33 12.70
C ARG A 7 1.69 -3.11 13.40
N SER A 8 2.26 -1.92 13.19
CA SER A 8 1.80 -0.66 13.75
C SER A 8 1.81 0.42 12.66
N PRO A 9 0.84 0.43 11.72
CA PRO A 9 0.80 1.36 10.59
C PRO A 9 0.84 2.84 11.01
N GLU A 10 0.20 3.20 12.11
CA GLU A 10 0.12 4.58 12.60
C GLU A 10 1.48 5.10 13.07
N VAL A 11 2.23 4.29 13.83
CA VAL A 11 3.60 4.63 14.25
C VAL A 11 4.52 4.75 13.04
N ARG A 12 4.37 3.83 12.07
CA ARG A 12 5.12 3.88 10.81
C ARG A 12 4.81 5.15 10.00
N LEU A 13 3.54 5.59 9.96
CA LEU A 13 3.14 6.84 9.32
C LEU A 13 3.82 8.05 9.97
N GLN A 14 3.82 8.13 11.31
CA GLN A 14 4.49 9.20 12.05
C GLN A 14 5.99 9.24 11.74
N SER A 15 6.65 8.08 11.75
CA SER A 15 8.07 7.98 11.39
C SER A 15 8.36 8.35 9.93
N LEU A 16 7.44 8.05 9.00
CA LEU A 16 7.59 8.47 7.59
C LEU A 16 7.40 9.98 7.42
N GLN A 17 6.49 10.57 8.19
CA GLN A 17 6.17 11.99 8.13
C GLN A 17 7.38 12.87 8.50
N THR A 18 8.28 12.40 9.37
CA THR A 18 9.47 13.19 9.76
C THR A 18 10.42 13.47 8.59
N ALA A 19 10.37 12.66 7.54
CA ALA A 19 11.19 12.79 6.34
C ALA A 19 10.37 13.18 5.10
N CYS A 20 9.11 13.59 5.28
CA CYS A 20 8.22 14.00 4.20
C CYS A 20 7.61 15.37 4.53
N PRO A 21 7.84 16.42 3.72
CA PRO A 21 7.27 17.74 3.98
C PRO A 21 5.74 17.76 3.78
N ASP A 22 5.21 16.88 2.93
CA ASP A 22 3.79 16.78 2.66
C ASP A 22 3.08 15.92 3.72
N ARG A 23 1.85 16.29 4.06
CA ARG A 23 1.05 15.54 5.03
C ARG A 23 0.66 14.17 4.48
N LEU A 24 1.17 13.12 5.10
CA LEU A 24 0.84 11.73 4.78
C LEU A 24 -0.44 11.29 5.51
N GLN A 25 -1.22 10.44 4.84
CA GLN A 25 -2.41 9.82 5.39
C GLN A 25 -2.52 8.35 4.97
N ILE A 26 -3.10 7.51 5.84
CA ILE A 26 -3.42 6.12 5.51
C ILE A 26 -4.75 6.13 4.74
N ILE A 27 -4.71 5.69 3.49
CA ILE A 27 -5.93 5.56 2.66
C ILE A 27 -6.71 4.30 3.03
N THR A 28 -6.01 3.18 3.26
CA THR A 28 -6.63 1.92 3.69
C THR A 28 -5.61 1.05 4.43
N LYS A 29 -6.12 0.16 5.29
CA LYS A 29 -5.35 -0.87 5.99
C LYS A 29 -6.19 -2.12 6.14
N PHE A 30 -5.53 -3.28 6.11
CA PHE A 30 -6.19 -4.57 6.29
C PHE A 30 -5.20 -5.62 6.81
N PRO A 31 -5.69 -6.71 7.42
CA PRO A 31 -4.83 -7.83 7.81
C PRO A 31 -4.09 -8.40 6.60
N GLY A 32 -2.82 -8.72 6.77
CA GLY A 32 -1.97 -9.26 5.72
C GLY A 32 -0.62 -9.70 6.28
N THR A 33 0.25 -10.20 5.42
CA THR A 33 1.61 -10.60 5.76
C THR A 33 2.63 -9.83 4.93
N LYS A 34 3.92 -10.13 5.11
CA LYS A 34 4.95 -9.65 4.16
C LYS A 34 4.71 -10.15 2.73
N ASP A 35 4.07 -11.30 2.57
CA ASP A 35 3.79 -11.84 1.24
C ASP A 35 2.62 -11.11 0.58
N THR A 36 1.61 -10.67 1.35
CA THR A 36 0.58 -9.72 0.89
C THR A 36 1.21 -8.48 0.26
N GLU A 37 2.21 -7.87 0.91
CA GLU A 37 2.94 -6.72 0.39
C GLU A 37 3.68 -7.05 -0.90
N LYS A 38 4.40 -8.19 -0.95
CA LYS A 38 5.10 -8.64 -2.17
C LYS A 38 4.15 -8.86 -3.34
N ILE A 39 2.97 -9.44 -3.12
CA ILE A 39 1.98 -9.66 -4.18
C ILE A 39 1.50 -8.32 -4.74
N LEU A 40 1.17 -7.34 -3.89
CA LEU A 40 0.78 -6.00 -4.34
C LEU A 40 1.92 -5.29 -5.08
N HIS A 41 3.13 -5.41 -4.56
CA HIS A 41 4.33 -4.84 -5.17
C HIS A 41 4.58 -5.41 -6.57
N ALA A 42 4.40 -6.72 -6.74
CA ALA A 42 4.53 -7.40 -8.03
C ALA A 42 3.37 -7.04 -8.98
N PHE A 43 2.14 -6.98 -8.46
CA PHE A 43 0.97 -6.59 -9.24
C PHE A 43 1.11 -5.18 -9.83
N PHE A 44 1.64 -4.24 -9.05
CA PHE A 44 1.85 -2.85 -9.47
C PHE A 44 3.30 -2.52 -9.87
N GLU A 45 4.11 -3.53 -10.25
CA GLU A 45 5.52 -3.33 -10.61
C GLU A 45 5.67 -2.28 -11.73
N GLY A 46 4.79 -2.32 -12.74
CA GLY A 46 4.79 -1.37 -13.85
C GLY A 46 4.48 0.08 -13.45
N GLN A 47 3.99 0.32 -12.24
CA GLN A 47 3.73 1.66 -11.68
C GLN A 47 4.72 2.03 -10.57
N ARG A 48 5.73 1.19 -10.29
CA ARG A 48 6.71 1.47 -9.25
C ARG A 48 7.61 2.62 -9.66
N VAL A 49 7.72 3.63 -8.79
CA VAL A 49 8.64 4.77 -8.95
C VAL A 49 9.97 4.43 -8.30
N GLN A 50 9.94 4.13 -7.00
CA GLN A 50 11.14 3.85 -6.22
C GLN A 50 10.76 3.12 -4.93
N ASN A 51 11.43 1.99 -4.67
CA ASN A 51 11.17 1.16 -3.50
C ASN A 51 9.66 0.84 -3.36
N GLU A 52 9.05 1.32 -2.28
CA GLU A 52 7.65 1.09 -1.90
C GLU A 52 6.70 2.17 -2.45
N TRP A 53 7.17 3.07 -3.32
CA TRP A 53 6.38 4.18 -3.89
C TRP A 53 5.92 3.88 -5.33
N PHE A 54 4.66 4.18 -5.61
CA PHE A 54 3.95 3.84 -6.85
C PHE A 54 3.12 5.01 -7.39
N VAL A 55 3.03 5.14 -8.71
CA VAL A 55 2.07 6.03 -9.39
C VAL A 55 0.77 5.27 -9.65
N LEU A 56 -0.12 5.25 -8.65
CA LEU A 56 -1.42 4.61 -8.77
C LEU A 56 -2.49 5.60 -9.22
N SER A 57 -3.43 5.15 -10.05
CA SER A 57 -4.66 5.91 -10.32
C SER A 57 -5.66 5.78 -9.17
N GLU A 58 -6.71 6.61 -9.18
CA GLU A 58 -7.82 6.48 -8.23
C GLU A 58 -8.50 5.11 -8.33
N ASP A 59 -8.63 4.55 -9.53
CA ASP A 59 -9.20 3.21 -9.75
C ASP A 59 -8.33 2.11 -9.14
N ASN A 60 -7.01 2.23 -9.20
CA ASN A 60 -6.10 1.30 -8.55
C ASN A 60 -6.30 1.33 -7.03
N VAL A 61 -6.40 2.54 -6.46
CA VAL A 61 -6.64 2.73 -5.02
C VAL A 61 -8.00 2.17 -4.61
N ALA A 62 -9.05 2.44 -5.39
CA ALA A 62 -10.39 1.91 -5.16
C ALA A 62 -10.41 0.37 -5.21
N SER A 63 -9.66 -0.23 -6.14
CA SER A 63 -9.50 -1.68 -6.24
C SER A 63 -8.86 -2.28 -4.99
N ILE A 64 -7.79 -1.67 -4.46
CA ILE A 64 -7.13 -2.12 -3.23
C ILE A 64 -8.09 -2.05 -2.03
N CYS A 65 -8.95 -1.03 -1.96
CA CYS A 65 -9.97 -0.91 -0.92
C CYS A 65 -11.03 -2.01 -0.98
N SER A 66 -11.31 -2.57 -2.16
CA SER A 66 -12.30 -3.63 -2.35
C SER A 66 -11.84 -4.98 -1.76
N PRO A 67 -12.60 -5.59 -0.83
CA PRO A 67 -12.32 -6.95 -0.36
C PRO A 67 -12.49 -8.01 -1.45
N VAL A 68 -13.36 -7.74 -2.44
CA VAL A 68 -13.61 -8.67 -3.56
C VAL A 68 -12.36 -8.75 -4.45
N TRP A 69 -11.80 -7.59 -4.80
CA TRP A 69 -10.61 -7.53 -5.63
C TRP A 69 -9.39 -8.14 -4.94
N ARG A 70 -9.18 -7.86 -3.65
CA ARG A 70 -8.08 -8.47 -2.86
C ARG A 70 -8.11 -9.99 -2.85
N ARG A 71 -9.30 -10.60 -2.77
CA ARG A 71 -9.49 -12.06 -2.89
C ARG A 71 -9.15 -12.56 -4.29
N SER A 72 -9.53 -11.81 -5.33
CA SER A 72 -9.27 -12.21 -6.72
C SER A 72 -7.78 -12.30 -7.07
N ILE A 73 -6.92 -11.60 -6.34
CA ILE A 73 -5.45 -11.63 -6.52
C ILE A 73 -4.72 -12.40 -5.41
N GLY A 74 -5.45 -13.16 -4.58
CA GLY A 74 -4.87 -14.13 -3.64
C GLY A 74 -4.26 -13.54 -2.36
N ILE A 75 -4.74 -12.38 -1.91
CA ILE A 75 -4.18 -11.67 -0.75
C ILE A 75 -5.06 -11.80 0.51
N LEU A 76 -6.33 -12.18 0.34
CA LEU A 76 -7.32 -12.44 1.38
C LEU A 76 -8.20 -13.63 1.01
#